data_AF-A0A645JBT0-F1
#
_entry.id   AF-A0A645JBT0-F1
#
_cell.length_a   1.000
_cell.length_b   1.000
_cell.length_c   1.000
_cell.angle_alpha   90.00
_cell.angle_beta   90.00
_cell.angle_gamma   90.00
#
_symmetry.space_group_name_H-M   'P 1'
#
loop_
_entity.id
_entity.type
_entity.pdbx_description
1 polymer ?
#
loop_
_entity_poly.entity_id
_entity_poly.type
_entity_poly.pdbx_seq_one_letter_code
_entity_poly.pdbx_strand_id
1 'polypeptide(L)' 'MDFIDALFVEVNPIPIKTAMNLAGYSVGGLRLPLCDIASGNLEVLKKSMTRVGLL' A
#
# COMPACT_ATOMS: atom_id res chain seq x y z
N MET A 1 3.54 -0.74 -15.04
CA MET A 1 3.60 0.57 -14.38
C MET A 1 3.87 0.29 -12.91
N ASP A 2 5.14 0.15 -12.51
CA ASP A 2 5.53 -0.57 -11.28
C ASP A 2 4.77 -0.18 -9.99
N PHE A 3 4.59 1.11 -9.70
CA PHE A 3 3.76 1.53 -8.54
C PHE A 3 2.29 1.17 -8.72
N ILE A 4 1.71 1.36 -9.90
CA ILE A 4 0.32 1.00 -10.19
C ILE A 4 0.13 -0.50 -10.04
N ASP A 5 1.07 -1.32 -10.51
CA ASP A 5 1.00 -2.78 -10.37
C ASP A 5 1.09 -3.20 -8.89
N ALA A 6 1.95 -2.54 -8.09
CA ALA A 6 2.06 -2.77 -6.65
C ALA A 6 0.78 -2.41 -5.88
N LEU A 7 -0.06 -1.51 -6.38
CA LEU A 7 -1.37 -1.20 -5.77
C LEU A 7 -2.38 -2.37 -5.88
N PHE A 8 -2.06 -3.41 -6.65
CA PHE A 8 -2.88 -4.61 -6.81
C PHE A 8 -2.17 -5.89 -6.35
N VAL A 9 -1.08 -5.76 -5.57
CA VAL A 9 -0.37 -6.92 -4.99
C VAL A 9 -1.22 -7.70 -3.99
N GLU A 10 -2.27 -7.05 -3.44
CA GLU A 10 -3.31 -7.64 -2.60
C GLU A 10 -4.69 -7.07 -2.95
N VAL A 11 -5.73 -7.58 -2.29
CA VAL A 11 -7.12 -7.15 -2.48
C VAL A 11 -7.28 -5.66 -2.19
N ASN A 12 -7.74 -4.90 -3.19
CA ASN A 12 -8.05 -3.48 -3.02
C ASN A 12 -9.25 -3.33 -2.06
N PRO A 13 -9.29 -2.34 -1.13
CA PRO A 13 -8.43 -1.17 -0.97
C PRO A 13 -7.18 -1.31 -0.07
N ILE A 14 -6.70 -2.53 0.23
CA ILE A 14 -5.59 -2.73 1.18
C ILE A 14 -4.32 -1.96 0.76
N PRO A 15 -3.75 -2.14 -0.46
CA PRO A 15 -2.46 -1.54 -0.78
C PRO A 15 -2.50 -0.01 -0.87
N ILE A 16 -3.57 0.56 -1.44
CA ILE A 16 -3.69 2.03 -1.58
C ILE A 16 -3.87 2.70 -0.22
N LYS A 17 -4.66 2.13 0.71
CA LYS A 17 -4.78 2.68 2.06
C LYS A 17 -3.46 2.60 2.82
N THR A 18 -2.72 1.50 2.68
CA THR A 18 -1.39 1.40 3.25
C THR A 18 -0.45 2.45 2.67
N ALA A 19 -0.41 2.61 1.34
CA ALA A 19 0.42 3.62 0.68
C ALA A 19 0.09 5.05 1.15
N MET A 20 -1.20 5.39 1.24
CA MET A 20 -1.64 6.71 1.71
C MET A 20 -1.24 6.97 3.17
N ASN A 21 -1.38 5.97 4.05
CA ASN A 21 -0.94 6.10 5.44
C ASN A 21 0.59 6.22 5.55
N LEU A 22 1.35 5.46 4.78
CA LEU A 22 2.82 5.57 4.71
C LEU A 22 3.27 6.95 4.22
N ALA A 23 2.55 7.54 3.27
CA ALA A 23 2.80 8.88 2.76
C ALA A 23 2.24 10.02 3.66
N GLY A 24 1.72 9.70 4.86
CA GLY A 24 1.32 10.70 5.85
C GLY A 24 -0.10 11.27 5.72
N TYR A 25 -0.96 10.70 4.87
CA TYR A 25 -2.33 11.20 4.65
C TYR A 25 -3.36 10.78 5.72
N SER A 26 -2.98 9.92 6.68
CA SER A 26 -3.84 9.50 7.81
C SER A 26 -5.27 9.08 7.42
N VAL A 27 -5.42 8.14 6.48
CA VAL A 27 -6.72 7.69 5.92
C VAL A 27 -7.47 6.67 6.79
N GLY A 28 -6.98 6.43 8.01
CA GLY A 28 -7.52 5.45 8.94
C GLY A 28 -7.21 4.01 8.52
N GLY A 29 -7.79 3.07 9.27
CA GLY A 29 -7.58 1.65 9.09
C GLY A 29 -8.48 0.99 8.03
N LEU A 30 -8.33 -0.33 7.94
CA LEU A 30 -9.22 -1.20 7.20
C LEU A 30 -10.38 -1.65 8.09
N ARG A 31 -11.49 -2.04 7.47
CA ARG A 31 -12.63 -2.65 8.16
C ARG A 31 -12.70 -4.11 7.75
N LEU A 32 -13.05 -4.96 8.71
CA LEU A 32 -13.30 -6.37 8.42
C LEU A 32 -14.33 -6.51 7.28
N PRO A 33 -14.16 -7.49 6.37
CA PRO A 33 -13.23 -8.62 6.46
C PRO A 33 -11.79 -8.34 5.98
N LEU A 34 -11.43 -7.09 5.67
CA LEU A 34 -10.08 -6.73 5.24
C LEU A 34 -9.10 -6.65 6.42
N CYS A 35 -7.86 -7.06 6.17
CA CYS A 35 -6.77 -7.06 7.14
C CYS A 35 -5.56 -6.29 6.60
N ASP A 36 -4.60 -6.01 7.47
CA ASP A 36 -3.36 -5.33 7.08
C ASP A 36 -2.58 -6.11 6.02
N ILE A 37 -1.84 -5.37 5.19
CA ILE A 37 -1.01 -5.94 4.12
C ILE A 37 0.04 -6.92 4.68
N ALA A 38 0.25 -8.03 4.00
CA ALA A 38 1.27 -8.99 4.41
C ALA A 38 2.68 -8.36 4.30
N SER A 39 3.59 -8.74 5.19
CA SER A 39 4.94 -8.16 5.28
C SER A 39 5.74 -8.25 3.96
N GLY A 40 5.60 -9.36 3.22
CA GLY A 40 6.25 -9.51 1.92
C GLY A 40 5.74 -8.51 0.87
N ASN A 41 4.42 -8.31 0.84
CA ASN A 41 3.76 -7.40 -0.09
C ASN A 41 3.96 -5.93 0.30
N LEU A 42 4.08 -5.65 1.60
CA LEU A 42 4.43 -4.32 2.12
C LEU A 42 5.78 -3.84 1.58
N GLU A 43 6.79 -4.71 1.52
CA GLU A 43 8.11 -4.35 1.01
C GLU A 43 8.10 -4.14 -0.51
N VAL A 44 7.27 -4.87 -1.26
CA VAL A 44 7.03 -4.61 -2.68
C VAL A 44 6.44 -3.21 -2.86
N LEU A 45 5.40 -2.89 -2.09
CA LEU A 45 4.72 -1.59 -2.13
C LEU A 45 5.70 -0.44 -1.80
N LYS A 46 6.43 -0.52 -0.67
CA LYS A 46 7.40 0.52 -0.28
C LYS A 46 8.48 0.76 -1.35
N LYS A 47 9.06 -0.32 -1.90
CA LYS A 47 10.07 -0.21 -2.97
C LYS A 47 9.52 0.51 -4.20
N SER A 48 8.28 0.23 -4.58
CA SER A 48 7.63 0.93 -5.69
C SER A 48 7.32 2.39 -5.36
N MET A 49 6.91 2.71 -4.12
CA MET A 49 6.67 4.08 -3.64
C MET A 49 7.93 4.93 -3.66
N THR A 50 9.08 4.40 -3.21
CA THR A 50 10.36 5.13 -3.25
C THR A 50 10.80 5.44 -4.67
N ARG A 51 10.57 4.53 -5.63
CA ARG A 51 10.88 4.77 -7.05
C ARG A 51 10.10 5.94 -7.66
N VAL A 52 8.93 6.25 -7.12
CA VAL A 52 8.07 7.36 -7.59
C VAL A 52 8.15 8.60 -6.68
N GLY A 53 9.04 8.61 -5.67
CA GLY A 53 9.25 9.76 -4.79
C GLY A 53 8.14 10.02 -3.78
N LEU A 54 7.37 8.98 -3.41
CA LEU A 54 6.34 9.07 -2.36
C LEU A 54 6.85 8.71 -0.96
N LEU A 55 8.01 8.04 -0.88
CA LEU A 55 8.75 7.70 0.34
C LEU A 55 10.24 7.96 0.12
#